data_AF-A0A7S7AFW8-F1
#
_entry.id   AF-A0A7S7AFW8-F1
#
_cell.length_a   1.000
_cell.length_b   1.000
_cell.length_c   1.000
_cell.angle_alpha   90.00
_cell.angle_beta   90.00
_cell.angle_gamma   90.00
#
_symmetry.space_group_name_H-M   'P 1'
#
loop_
_entity.id
_entity.type
_entity.pdbx_description
1 polymer ?
#
loop_
_entity_poly.entity_id
_entity_poly.type
_entity_poly.pdbx_seq_one_letter_code
_entity_poly.pdbx_strand_id
1 'polypeptide(L)'
;MFNFIFFIFLFIFVVNLKTVFFSFPIFYFFAPIGLFLFLKDFYVSKFLLDRKFLTFFFIIFLSLIISAISLLVNQIGDFFYVRQIYLYSIISFFYIFFIIKIFLINQNNDFDKLVLFFITSVATQLFFSFVLFMSPSLFDAFFSIFDTAIGYADSDAVDKFNEQRMIAIGNPFFGSAIINCFTLVLLAVHFKFSKYKKILIVLWVVIAILGIASARTTIFGITLSLIILLKDYKSSYRYLLAVLIILLISLNFAYFTNERIQTIIDFSFSFIFDFKNSQASDSASELVSMWNILPSKVSTWLVGDNFFIDQNGYYYKGIDVGYTRIIFANGMLGLITFLSMQVYLLYNIKFKRLVLSLIALLLVILFLNFKGLANLTFLILIFFMYSRLTSTDYGDVSKL
;
A
#
# COMPACT_ATOMS: atom_id res chain seq x y z
N MET A 1 22.81 -12.41 10.64
CA MET A 1 21.72 -13.41 10.68
C MET A 1 20.45 -12.75 10.14
N PHE A 2 19.84 -13.31 9.10
CA PHE A 2 18.56 -12.82 8.55
C PHE A 2 17.49 -13.00 9.63
N ASN A 3 16.83 -11.92 10.07
CA ASN A 3 15.77 -12.00 11.07
C ASN A 3 14.48 -12.52 10.40
N PHE A 4 14.43 -13.83 10.19
CA PHE A 4 13.35 -14.52 9.50
C PHE A 4 11.99 -14.30 10.17
N ILE A 5 11.96 -14.26 11.50
CA ILE A 5 10.75 -13.99 12.29
C ILE A 5 10.20 -12.59 11.96
N PHE A 6 11.05 -11.56 11.99
CA PHE A 6 10.65 -10.22 11.59
C PHE A 6 10.13 -10.17 10.15
N PHE A 7 10.80 -10.86 9.23
CA PHE A 7 10.38 -10.89 7.83
C PHE A 7 8.98 -11.50 7.64
N ILE A 8 8.65 -12.59 8.35
CA ILE A 8 7.31 -13.20 8.29
C ILE A 8 6.24 -12.21 8.78
N PHE A 9 6.43 -11.60 9.94
CA PHE A 9 5.47 -10.64 10.47
C PHE A 9 5.34 -9.39 9.58
N LEU A 10 6.44 -8.91 9.00
CA LEU A 10 6.41 -7.82 8.04
C LEU A 10 5.64 -8.23 6.77
N PHE A 11 5.88 -9.44 6.26
CA PHE A 11 5.22 -9.97 5.07
C PHE A 11 3.71 -10.08 5.27
N ILE A 12 3.25 -10.67 6.37
CA ILE A 12 1.81 -10.79 6.71
C ILE A 12 1.13 -9.42 6.68
N PHE A 13 1.81 -8.39 7.19
CA PHE A 13 1.27 -7.04 7.30
C PHE A 13 1.27 -6.29 5.96
N VAL A 14 2.37 -6.32 5.22
CA VAL A 14 2.48 -5.63 3.92
C VAL A 14 1.54 -6.25 2.90
N VAL A 15 1.44 -7.58 2.89
CA VAL A 15 0.56 -8.31 1.98
C VAL A 15 -0.91 -8.19 2.39
N ASN A 16 -1.19 -7.91 3.67
CA ASN A 16 -2.54 -7.81 4.22
C ASN A 16 -3.33 -9.12 4.02
N LEU A 17 -2.71 -10.25 4.36
CA LEU A 17 -3.29 -11.58 4.20
C LEU A 17 -4.58 -11.72 5.03
N LYS A 18 -5.64 -12.24 4.40
CA LYS A 18 -6.92 -12.59 5.00
C LYS A 18 -7.20 -14.06 4.78
N THR A 19 -7.78 -14.71 5.78
CA THR A 19 -8.20 -16.11 5.67
C THR A 19 -9.68 -16.18 5.35
N VAL A 20 -10.14 -17.21 4.64
CA VAL A 20 -11.58 -17.43 4.36
C VAL A 20 -12.40 -17.53 5.67
N PHE A 21 -11.79 -18.05 6.74
CA PHE A 21 -12.44 -18.20 8.04
C PHE A 21 -12.71 -16.88 8.79
N PHE A 22 -11.99 -15.81 8.47
CA PHE A 22 -12.07 -14.54 9.20
C PHE A 22 -12.07 -13.36 8.23
N SER A 23 -13.10 -12.52 8.32
CA SER A 23 -13.22 -11.30 7.50
C SER A 23 -12.16 -10.23 7.79
N PHE A 24 -11.28 -10.45 8.76
CA PHE A 24 -10.23 -9.52 9.17
C PHE A 24 -8.83 -10.00 8.75
N PRO A 25 -7.91 -9.08 8.42
CA PRO A 25 -6.52 -9.41 8.19
C PRO A 25 -5.86 -10.12 9.36
N ILE A 26 -4.96 -11.07 9.08
CA ILE A 26 -4.26 -11.88 10.08
C ILE A 26 -3.51 -11.01 11.10
N PHE A 27 -2.97 -9.86 10.68
CA PHE A 27 -2.24 -8.97 11.57
C PHE A 27 -3.11 -8.40 12.71
N TYR A 28 -4.44 -8.38 12.57
CA TYR A 28 -5.35 -7.90 13.62
C TYR A 28 -5.21 -8.73 14.91
N PHE A 29 -4.97 -10.04 14.79
CA PHE A 29 -4.81 -10.93 15.95
C PHE A 29 -3.53 -10.67 16.75
N PHE A 30 -2.53 -10.05 16.13
CA PHE A 30 -1.25 -9.72 16.77
C PHE A 30 -1.18 -8.26 17.26
N ALA A 31 -2.10 -7.40 16.83
CA ALA A 31 -2.18 -6.01 17.31
C ALA A 31 -2.33 -5.88 18.84
N PRO A 32 -3.08 -6.75 19.57
CA PRO A 32 -3.16 -6.73 21.03
C PRO A 32 -1.79 -6.87 21.73
N ILE A 33 -0.87 -7.65 21.16
CA ILE A 33 0.49 -7.78 21.70
C ILE A 33 1.21 -6.42 21.61
N GLY A 34 1.06 -5.73 20.48
CA GLY A 34 1.60 -4.38 20.29
C GLY A 34 0.98 -3.35 21.23
N LEU A 35 -0.32 -3.44 21.50
CA LEU A 35 -0.98 -2.61 22.50
C LEU A 35 -0.41 -2.87 23.90
N PHE A 36 -0.24 -4.13 24.30
CA PHE A 36 0.34 -4.48 25.60
C PHE A 36 1.77 -3.94 25.75
N LEU A 37 2.61 -4.11 24.71
CA LEU A 37 3.96 -3.55 24.70
C LEU A 37 3.97 -2.02 24.78
N PHE A 38 3.05 -1.38 24.06
CA PHE A 38 2.90 0.07 24.08
C PHE A 38 2.47 0.58 25.47
N LEU A 39 1.52 -0.09 26.12
CA LEU A 39 1.07 0.25 27.48
C LEU A 39 2.16 -0.03 28.53
N LYS A 40 2.94 -1.10 28.37
CA LYS A 40 4.11 -1.39 29.22
C LYS A 40 5.14 -0.27 29.11
N ASP A 41 5.53 0.10 27.89
CA ASP A 41 6.49 1.18 27.66
C ASP A 41 5.94 2.52 28.18
N PHE A 42 4.64 2.75 28.06
CA PHE A 42 3.99 3.91 28.66
C PHE A 42 4.17 3.98 30.17
N TYR A 43 3.87 2.88 30.86
CA TYR A 43 3.93 2.81 32.32
C TYR A 43 5.38 2.93 32.83
N VAL A 44 6.32 2.26 32.18
CA VAL A 44 7.72 2.19 32.63
C VAL A 44 8.52 3.44 32.25
N SER A 45 8.33 3.97 31.04
CA SER A 45 9.26 4.97 30.47
C SER A 45 8.63 6.34 30.18
N LYS A 46 7.35 6.56 30.51
CA LYS A 46 6.58 7.78 30.15
C LYS A 46 6.67 8.14 28.66
N PHE A 47 6.96 7.14 27.81
CA PHE A 47 7.21 7.25 26.37
C PHE A 47 6.03 7.85 25.57
N LEU A 48 4.83 7.85 26.15
CA LEU A 48 3.60 8.41 25.59
C LEU A 48 3.59 9.96 25.58
N LEU A 49 4.67 10.60 26.02
CA LEU A 49 4.90 12.04 25.85
C LEU A 49 5.65 12.41 24.56
N ASP A 50 5.98 11.47 23.65
CA ASP A 50 6.31 11.90 22.30
C ASP A 50 5.05 12.55 21.70
N ARG A 51 5.06 13.89 21.69
CA ARG A 51 4.02 14.75 21.14
C ARG A 51 3.59 14.28 19.75
N LYS A 52 4.44 13.54 19.04
CA LYS A 52 4.12 13.03 17.72
C LYS A 52 3.10 11.89 17.70
N PHE A 53 3.18 10.95 18.64
CA PHE A 53 2.14 9.92 18.77
C PHE A 53 0.82 10.54 19.21
N LEU A 54 0.85 11.46 20.17
CA LEU A 54 -0.34 12.17 20.62
C LEU A 54 -0.98 12.96 19.47
N THR A 55 -0.18 13.65 18.65
CA THR A 55 -0.70 14.38 17.49
C THR A 55 -1.32 13.43 16.45
N PHE A 56 -0.72 12.27 16.19
CA PHE A 56 -1.30 11.26 15.31
C PHE A 56 -2.66 10.77 15.83
N PHE A 57 -2.75 10.39 17.11
CA PHE A 57 -4.02 10.00 17.73
C PHE A 57 -5.04 11.14 17.77
N PHE A 58 -4.59 12.38 17.96
CA PHE A 58 -5.45 13.57 17.92
C PHE A 58 -6.05 13.79 16.53
N ILE A 59 -5.26 13.62 15.45
CA ILE A 59 -5.78 13.70 14.07
C ILE A 59 -6.84 12.62 13.84
N ILE A 60 -6.60 11.37 14.28
CA ILE A 60 -7.60 10.29 14.16
C ILE A 60 -8.85 10.64 14.97
N PHE A 61 -8.70 11.11 16.19
CA PHE A 61 -9.81 11.51 17.05
C PHE A 61 -10.65 12.63 16.43
N LEU A 62 -10.00 13.66 15.88
CA LEU A 62 -10.67 14.74 15.15
C LEU A 62 -11.44 14.19 13.93
N SER A 63 -10.85 13.24 13.22
CA SER A 63 -11.48 12.58 12.07
C SER A 63 -12.72 11.76 12.47
N LEU A 64 -12.68 11.09 13.63
CA LEU A 64 -13.82 10.38 14.20
C LEU A 64 -14.93 11.34 14.60
N ILE A 65 -14.60 12.50 15.18
CA ILE A 65 -15.59 13.55 15.49
C ILE A 65 -16.28 14.02 14.21
N ILE A 66 -15.53 14.29 13.13
CA ILE A 66 -16.11 14.70 11.85
C ILE A 66 -17.08 13.62 11.31
N SER A 67 -16.70 12.35 11.41
CA SER A 67 -17.56 11.23 11.02
C SER A 67 -18.84 11.17 11.87
N ALA A 68 -18.71 11.39 13.18
CA ALA A 68 -19.86 11.41 14.08
C ALA A 68 -20.80 12.57 13.79
N ILE A 69 -20.26 13.76 13.47
CA ILE A 69 -21.06 14.91 13.02
C ILE A 69 -21.79 14.57 11.72
N SER A 70 -21.12 13.92 10.75
CA SER A 70 -21.76 13.46 9.51
C SER A 70 -22.94 12.52 9.77
N LEU A 71 -22.74 11.54 10.64
CA LEU A 71 -23.80 10.61 11.04
C LEU A 71 -24.97 11.33 11.73
N LEU A 72 -24.69 12.28 12.63
CA LEU A 72 -25.73 13.03 13.34
C LEU A 72 -26.52 13.97 12.42
N VAL A 73 -25.87 14.56 11.41
CA VAL A 73 -26.54 15.45 10.45
C VAL A 73 -27.40 14.65 9.47
N ASN A 74 -26.89 13.53 8.96
CA ASN A 74 -27.58 12.74 7.94
C ASN A 74 -28.57 11.72 8.52
N GLN A 75 -28.43 11.34 9.80
CA GLN A 75 -29.25 10.36 10.53
C GLN A 75 -29.28 8.94 9.93
N ILE A 76 -28.59 8.73 8.81
CA ILE A 76 -28.45 7.48 8.08
C ILE A 76 -27.00 7.42 7.59
N GLY A 77 -26.44 6.22 7.47
CA GLY A 77 -25.16 5.99 6.83
C GLY A 77 -24.55 4.64 7.19
N ASP A 78 -23.30 4.46 6.82
CA ASP A 78 -22.54 3.24 7.08
C ASP A 78 -21.25 3.49 7.88
N PHE A 79 -20.65 2.42 8.40
CA PHE A 79 -19.39 2.48 9.15
C PHE A 79 -18.19 1.98 8.35
N PHE A 80 -18.33 1.76 7.03
CA PHE A 80 -17.26 1.20 6.21
C PHE A 80 -16.06 2.13 6.13
N TYR A 81 -16.30 3.43 5.94
CA TYR A 81 -15.24 4.43 5.90
C TYR A 81 -14.47 4.50 7.24
N VAL A 82 -15.19 4.56 8.36
CA VAL A 82 -14.59 4.56 9.71
C VAL A 82 -13.74 3.33 9.94
N ARG A 83 -14.24 2.15 9.53
CA ARG A 83 -13.52 0.88 9.67
C ARG A 83 -12.26 0.84 8.80
N GLN A 84 -12.37 1.23 7.53
CA GLN A 84 -11.29 1.07 6.54
C GLN A 84 -10.17 2.11 6.71
N ILE A 85 -10.48 3.31 7.18
CA ILE A 85 -9.48 4.36 7.40
C ILE A 85 -9.02 4.41 8.85
N TYR A 86 -9.92 4.65 9.79
CA TYR A 86 -9.53 5.01 11.16
C TYR A 86 -9.21 3.78 12.00
N LEU A 87 -10.10 2.80 12.07
CA LEU A 87 -9.85 1.56 12.83
C LEU A 87 -8.64 0.81 12.26
N TYR A 88 -8.55 0.70 10.93
CA TYR A 88 -7.39 0.10 10.27
C TYR A 88 -6.09 0.82 10.65
N SER A 89 -6.07 2.15 10.73
CA SER A 89 -4.88 2.92 11.11
C SER A 89 -4.49 2.72 12.58
N ILE A 90 -5.46 2.64 13.51
CA ILE A 90 -5.20 2.37 14.92
C ILE A 90 -4.64 0.96 15.12
N ILE A 91 -5.27 -0.05 14.52
CA ILE A 91 -4.84 -1.44 14.63
C ILE A 91 -3.45 -1.62 13.99
N SER A 92 -3.23 -1.00 12.82
CA SER A 92 -1.92 -0.95 12.16
C SER A 92 -0.86 -0.31 13.06
N PHE A 93 -1.18 0.78 13.75
CA PHE A 93 -0.23 1.43 14.66
C PHE A 93 0.30 0.47 15.72
N PHE A 94 -0.59 -0.26 16.42
CA PHE A 94 -0.17 -1.20 17.46
C PHE A 94 0.58 -2.40 16.90
N TYR A 95 0.10 -2.98 15.80
CA TYR A 95 0.83 -4.07 15.15
C TYR A 95 2.23 -3.64 14.71
N ILE A 96 2.36 -2.47 14.09
CA ILE A 96 3.65 -1.93 13.64
C ILE A 96 4.59 -1.71 14.84
N PHE A 97 4.06 -1.18 15.95
CA PHE A 97 4.83 -0.99 17.17
C PHE A 97 5.47 -2.32 17.63
N PHE A 98 4.69 -3.41 17.63
CA PHE A 98 5.18 -4.75 17.94
C PHE A 98 6.30 -5.22 16.99
N ILE A 99 6.09 -5.15 15.68
CA ILE A 99 7.09 -5.67 14.72
C ILE A 99 8.36 -4.83 14.70
N ILE A 100 8.28 -3.51 14.91
CA ILE A 100 9.47 -2.67 14.98
C ILE A 100 10.25 -2.94 16.27
N LYS A 101 9.57 -3.24 17.39
CA LYS A 101 10.27 -3.71 18.59
C LYS A 101 11.02 -5.02 18.33
N ILE A 102 10.40 -6.00 17.65
CA ILE A 102 11.11 -7.23 17.23
C ILE A 102 12.32 -6.92 16.35
N PHE A 103 12.17 -5.99 15.40
CA PHE A 103 13.26 -5.57 14.53
C PHE A 103 14.44 -4.99 15.33
N LEU A 104 14.16 -4.17 16.34
CA LEU A 104 15.17 -3.47 17.13
C LEU A 104 15.85 -4.35 18.20
N ILE A 105 15.36 -5.57 18.46
CA ILE A 105 16.05 -6.52 19.38
C ILE A 105 17.47 -6.82 18.88
N ASN A 106 17.68 -6.88 17.57
CA ASN A 106 18.99 -7.14 16.99
C ASN A 106 19.71 -5.80 16.71
N GLN A 107 20.74 -5.49 17.49
CA GLN A 107 21.50 -4.23 17.37
C GLN A 107 22.15 -4.00 16.00
N ASN A 108 22.34 -5.05 15.20
CA ASN A 108 22.86 -4.92 13.84
C ASN A 108 21.83 -4.40 12.83
N ASN A 109 20.57 -4.25 13.22
CA ASN A 109 19.50 -3.83 12.32
C ASN A 109 19.48 -2.30 12.18
N ASP A 110 19.76 -1.84 10.97
CA ASP A 110 19.74 -0.43 10.58
C ASP A 110 18.54 -0.13 9.66
N PHE A 111 18.38 1.15 9.34
CA PHE A 111 17.30 1.62 8.46
C PHE A 111 17.38 0.99 7.06
N ASP A 112 18.60 0.80 6.54
CA ASP A 112 18.83 0.16 5.24
C ASP A 112 18.27 -1.26 5.21
N LYS A 113 18.48 -2.04 6.29
CA LYS A 113 17.89 -3.38 6.42
C LYS A 113 16.38 -3.35 6.51
N LEU A 114 15.79 -2.39 7.22
CA LEU A 114 14.32 -2.26 7.30
C LEU A 114 13.71 -2.04 5.91
N VAL A 115 14.29 -1.11 5.15
CA VAL A 115 13.86 -0.82 3.77
C VAL A 115 14.07 -2.06 2.88
N LEU A 116 15.20 -2.75 3.00
CA LEU A 116 15.46 -3.98 2.24
C LEU A 116 14.45 -5.08 2.55
N PHE A 117 14.14 -5.33 3.84
CA PHE A 117 13.12 -6.31 4.22
C PHE A 117 11.76 -5.95 3.64
N PHE A 118 11.34 -4.67 3.73
CA PHE A 118 10.08 -4.20 3.17
C PHE A 118 9.99 -4.43 1.66
N ILE A 119 11.01 -4.00 0.90
CA ILE A 119 11.05 -4.18 -0.57
C ILE A 119 11.05 -5.68 -0.91
N THR A 120 11.82 -6.47 -0.17
CA THR A 120 11.88 -7.93 -0.38
C THR A 120 10.53 -8.59 -0.10
N SER A 121 9.76 -8.12 0.90
CA SER A 121 8.42 -8.63 1.18
C SER A 121 7.47 -8.39 0.01
N VAL A 122 7.49 -7.20 -0.60
CA VAL A 122 6.66 -6.88 -1.78
C VAL A 122 7.10 -7.67 -3.01
N ALA A 123 8.40 -7.78 -3.27
CA ALA A 123 8.90 -8.62 -4.35
C ALA A 123 8.52 -10.10 -4.17
N THR A 124 8.60 -10.61 -2.95
CA THR A 124 8.21 -11.99 -2.60
C THR A 124 6.72 -12.20 -2.83
N GLN A 125 5.87 -11.23 -2.45
CA GLN A 125 4.43 -11.28 -2.71
C GLN A 125 4.14 -11.38 -4.21
N LEU A 126 4.75 -10.51 -5.02
CA LEU A 126 4.54 -10.50 -6.47
C LEU A 126 5.05 -11.78 -7.12
N PHE A 127 6.22 -12.27 -6.71
CA PHE A 127 6.78 -13.51 -7.21
C PHE A 127 5.88 -14.71 -6.85
N PHE A 128 5.40 -14.77 -5.61
CA PHE A 128 4.49 -15.84 -5.20
C PHE A 128 3.15 -15.76 -5.94
N SER A 129 2.62 -14.55 -6.17
CA SER A 129 1.43 -14.33 -7.01
C SER A 129 1.63 -14.80 -8.45
N PHE A 130 2.83 -14.59 -9.01
CA PHE A 130 3.20 -15.09 -10.34
C PHE A 130 3.24 -16.63 -10.38
N VAL A 131 3.79 -17.27 -9.35
CA VAL A 131 3.80 -18.74 -9.24
C VAL A 131 2.37 -19.30 -9.19
N LEU A 132 1.47 -18.68 -8.40
CA LEU A 132 0.06 -19.07 -8.36
C LEU A 132 -0.61 -18.89 -9.73
N PHE A 133 -0.34 -17.77 -10.41
CA PHE A 133 -0.87 -17.54 -11.75
C PHE A 133 -0.36 -18.57 -12.76
N MET A 134 0.86 -19.08 -12.65
CA MET A 134 1.37 -20.08 -13.58
C MET A 134 0.77 -21.49 -13.37
N SER A 135 0.22 -21.76 -12.18
CA SER A 135 -0.31 -23.09 -11.81
C SER A 135 -1.72 -22.98 -11.23
N PRO A 136 -2.78 -23.28 -12.01
CA PRO A 136 -4.15 -23.21 -11.51
C PRO A 136 -4.40 -24.09 -10.28
N SER A 137 -3.79 -25.28 -10.21
CA SER A 137 -3.92 -26.14 -9.01
C SER A 137 -3.36 -25.49 -7.73
N LEU A 138 -2.27 -24.73 -7.83
CA LEU A 138 -1.73 -24.00 -6.68
C LEU A 138 -2.59 -22.79 -6.32
N PHE A 139 -3.15 -22.12 -7.34
CA PHE A 139 -4.09 -21.02 -7.16
C PHE A 139 -5.31 -21.46 -6.36
N ASP A 140 -5.98 -22.53 -6.76
CA ASP A 140 -7.19 -23.05 -6.08
C ASP A 140 -6.87 -23.49 -4.66
N ALA A 141 -5.75 -24.21 -4.47
CA ALA A 141 -5.30 -24.64 -3.14
C ALA A 141 -5.03 -23.44 -2.22
N PHE A 142 -4.41 -22.37 -2.73
CA PHE A 142 -4.12 -21.18 -1.95
C PHE A 142 -5.41 -20.41 -1.58
N PHE A 143 -6.29 -20.17 -2.55
CA PHE A 143 -7.53 -19.42 -2.34
C PHE A 143 -8.63 -20.20 -1.59
N SER A 144 -8.47 -21.51 -1.43
CA SER A 144 -9.30 -22.29 -0.48
C SER A 144 -9.05 -21.91 0.99
N ILE A 145 -7.86 -21.37 1.31
CA ILE A 145 -7.46 -21.01 2.67
C ILE A 145 -7.50 -19.49 2.86
N PHE A 146 -7.02 -18.75 1.85
CA PHE A 146 -6.89 -17.30 1.91
C PHE A 146 -7.94 -16.63 1.05
N ASP A 147 -8.65 -15.68 1.63
CA ASP A 147 -9.66 -14.93 0.90
C ASP A 147 -8.99 -13.91 -0.02
N THR A 148 -9.43 -13.84 -1.27
CA THR A 148 -9.16 -12.65 -2.08
C THR A 148 -9.91 -11.50 -1.42
N ALA A 149 -9.25 -10.45 -0.95
CA ALA A 149 -9.91 -9.27 -0.37
C ALA A 149 -10.88 -8.51 -1.33
N ILE A 150 -11.18 -9.11 -2.49
CA ILE A 150 -12.17 -8.79 -3.51
C ILE A 150 -13.51 -9.20 -2.92
N GLY A 151 -14.29 -8.25 -2.40
CA GLY A 151 -15.62 -8.50 -1.80
C GLY A 151 -16.70 -8.95 -2.78
N TYR A 152 -16.35 -9.74 -3.80
CA TYR A 152 -17.27 -10.39 -4.71
C TYR A 152 -17.50 -11.80 -4.18
N ALA A 153 -18.73 -12.08 -3.77
CA ALA A 153 -19.15 -13.36 -3.21
C ALA A 153 -19.18 -14.51 -4.23
N ASP A 154 -18.53 -14.36 -5.39
CA ASP A 154 -18.67 -15.24 -6.53
C ASP A 154 -17.29 -15.71 -7.01
N SER A 155 -16.99 -17.00 -6.76
CA SER A 155 -15.74 -17.66 -7.17
C SER A 155 -15.49 -17.53 -8.68
N ASP A 156 -16.56 -17.56 -9.45
CA ASP A 156 -16.53 -17.49 -10.92
C ASP A 156 -15.96 -16.15 -11.43
N ALA A 157 -16.10 -15.07 -10.65
CA ALA A 157 -15.53 -13.77 -11.00
C ALA A 157 -14.01 -13.76 -10.80
N VAL A 158 -13.51 -14.39 -9.72
CA VAL A 158 -12.08 -14.48 -9.42
C VAL A 158 -11.35 -15.30 -10.48
N ASP A 159 -11.95 -16.42 -10.92
CA ASP A 159 -11.37 -17.27 -11.95
C ASP A 159 -11.30 -16.57 -13.30
N LYS A 160 -12.37 -15.87 -13.70
CA LYS A 160 -12.37 -15.03 -14.91
C LYS A 160 -11.31 -13.93 -14.86
N PHE A 161 -11.06 -13.33 -13.70
CA PHE A 161 -9.99 -12.33 -13.57
C PHE A 161 -8.60 -12.97 -13.62
N ASN A 162 -8.43 -14.17 -13.04
CA ASN A 162 -7.17 -14.90 -13.06
C ASN A 162 -6.83 -15.40 -14.48
N GLU A 163 -7.82 -15.67 -15.32
CA GLU A 163 -7.58 -15.98 -16.74
C GLU A 163 -7.04 -14.79 -17.53
N GLN A 164 -7.39 -13.56 -17.13
CA GLN A 164 -7.04 -12.34 -17.85
C GLN A 164 -5.79 -11.64 -17.33
N ARG A 165 -5.46 -11.80 -16.04
CA ARG A 165 -4.33 -11.11 -15.40
C ARG A 165 -3.90 -11.75 -14.09
N MET A 166 -2.71 -11.38 -13.62
CA MET A 166 -2.18 -11.86 -12.35
C MET A 166 -2.89 -11.21 -11.16
N ILE A 167 -3.47 -12.02 -10.27
CA ILE A 167 -4.07 -11.55 -9.02
C ILE A 167 -2.99 -11.52 -7.93
N ALA A 168 -2.72 -10.33 -7.39
CA ALA A 168 -1.82 -10.20 -6.26
C ALA A 168 -2.44 -10.75 -4.98
N ILE A 169 -1.67 -11.55 -4.26
CA ILE A 169 -2.06 -12.14 -2.98
C ILE A 169 -2.33 -11.04 -1.95
N GLY A 170 -3.41 -11.21 -1.17
CA GLY A 170 -3.81 -10.33 -0.05
C GLY A 170 -4.44 -9.00 -0.47
N ASN A 171 -3.70 -8.14 -1.16
CA ASN A 171 -4.20 -6.86 -1.70
C ASN A 171 -4.27 -6.90 -3.25
N PRO A 172 -5.38 -7.37 -3.83
CA PRO A 172 -5.52 -7.50 -5.28
C PRO A 172 -5.76 -6.15 -5.97
N PHE A 173 -5.55 -6.14 -7.29
CA PHE A 173 -5.83 -5.02 -8.19
C PHE A 173 -5.27 -3.66 -7.72
N PHE A 174 -6.14 -2.69 -7.43
CA PHE A 174 -5.72 -1.35 -7.01
C PHE A 174 -4.93 -1.37 -5.69
N GLY A 175 -5.24 -2.29 -4.77
CA GLY A 175 -4.46 -2.49 -3.54
C GLY A 175 -3.00 -2.84 -3.83
N SER A 176 -2.76 -3.74 -4.78
CA SER A 176 -1.41 -4.11 -5.25
C SER A 176 -0.68 -2.90 -5.82
N ALA A 177 -1.36 -2.10 -6.66
CA ALA A 177 -0.76 -0.92 -7.24
C ALA A 177 -0.32 0.12 -6.21
N ILE A 178 -1.09 0.32 -5.13
CA ILE A 178 -0.73 1.24 -4.04
C ILE A 178 0.62 0.82 -3.42
N ILE A 179 0.75 -0.47 -3.08
CA ILE A 179 1.96 -1.03 -2.46
C ILE A 179 3.13 -0.95 -3.43
N ASN A 180 2.94 -1.34 -4.69
CA ASN A 180 4.00 -1.35 -5.69
C ASN A 180 4.50 0.08 -5.98
N CYS A 181 3.60 1.04 -6.16
CA CYS A 181 3.97 2.45 -6.38
C CYS A 181 4.76 3.03 -5.22
N PHE A 182 4.28 2.81 -3.99
CA PHE A 182 4.99 3.25 -2.79
C PHE A 182 6.38 2.62 -2.70
N THR A 183 6.48 1.32 -2.96
CA THR A 183 7.74 0.56 -2.84
C THR A 183 8.76 0.98 -3.89
N LEU A 184 8.35 1.18 -5.15
CA LEU A 184 9.24 1.63 -6.22
C LEU A 184 9.82 3.01 -5.94
N VAL A 185 9.00 3.95 -5.45
CA VAL A 185 9.44 5.30 -5.10
C VAL A 185 10.34 5.29 -3.88
N LEU A 186 9.98 4.53 -2.83
CA LEU A 186 10.82 4.33 -1.64
C LEU A 186 12.19 3.75 -2.03
N LEU A 187 12.21 2.74 -2.90
CA LEU A 187 13.43 2.11 -3.40
C LEU A 187 14.31 3.13 -4.12
N ALA A 188 13.75 3.88 -5.08
CA ALA A 188 14.50 4.87 -5.84
C ALA A 188 15.13 5.95 -4.95
N VAL A 189 14.37 6.43 -3.97
CA VAL A 189 14.84 7.38 -2.95
C VAL A 189 15.98 6.79 -2.12
N HIS A 190 15.82 5.56 -1.66
CA HIS A 190 16.77 4.91 -0.76
C HIS A 190 18.04 4.43 -1.49
N PHE A 191 17.94 4.23 -2.80
CA PHE A 191 18.99 3.68 -3.66
C PHE A 191 20.35 4.37 -3.48
N LYS A 192 20.35 5.71 -3.35
CA LYS A 192 21.58 6.51 -3.21
C LYS A 192 22.40 6.14 -1.98
N PHE A 193 21.72 5.82 -0.87
CA PHE A 193 22.34 5.64 0.44
C PHE A 193 22.56 4.18 0.79
N SER A 194 21.80 3.29 0.15
CA SER A 194 21.84 1.87 0.47
C SER A 194 23.19 1.24 0.12
N LYS A 195 23.64 0.35 1.01
CA LYS A 195 24.76 -0.57 0.75
C LYS A 195 24.38 -1.68 -0.26
N TYR A 196 23.09 -1.91 -0.49
CA TYR A 196 22.56 -3.05 -1.26
C TYR A 196 22.16 -2.71 -2.70
N LYS A 197 22.81 -1.74 -3.34
CA LYS A 197 22.42 -1.19 -4.67
C LYS A 197 22.11 -2.24 -5.72
N LYS A 198 22.99 -3.25 -5.90
CA LYS A 198 22.80 -4.30 -6.91
C LYS A 198 21.49 -5.06 -6.71
N ILE A 199 21.21 -5.47 -5.47
CA ILE A 199 19.98 -6.18 -5.09
C ILE A 199 18.77 -5.28 -5.30
N LEU A 200 18.85 -4.00 -4.93
CA LEU A 200 17.76 -3.05 -5.15
C LEU A 200 17.41 -2.85 -6.63
N ILE A 201 18.37 -2.87 -7.56
CA ILE A 201 18.05 -2.80 -9.01
C ILE A 201 17.27 -4.05 -9.44
N VAL A 202 17.71 -5.23 -9.02
CA VAL A 202 17.02 -6.49 -9.34
C VAL A 202 15.59 -6.46 -8.78
N LEU A 203 15.43 -6.08 -7.51
CA LEU A 203 14.11 -5.96 -6.88
C LEU A 203 13.24 -4.90 -7.57
N TRP A 204 13.82 -3.77 -7.99
CA TRP A 204 13.11 -2.73 -8.73
C TRP A 204 12.53 -3.28 -10.03
N VAL A 205 13.32 -4.03 -10.79
CA VAL A 205 12.87 -4.64 -12.06
C VAL A 205 11.76 -5.66 -11.80
N VAL A 206 11.95 -6.57 -10.83
CA VAL A 206 10.93 -7.57 -10.46
C VAL A 206 9.60 -6.90 -10.11
N ILE A 207 9.64 -5.87 -9.25
CA ILE A 207 8.44 -5.14 -8.82
C ILE A 207 7.82 -4.36 -9.98
N ALA A 208 8.62 -3.77 -10.88
CA ALA A 208 8.09 -3.03 -12.02
C ALA A 208 7.30 -3.94 -12.98
N ILE A 209 7.84 -5.10 -13.32
CA ILE A 209 7.23 -5.99 -14.32
C ILE A 209 6.04 -6.74 -13.71
N LEU A 210 6.27 -7.45 -12.61
CA LEU A 210 5.20 -8.20 -11.96
C LEU A 210 4.13 -7.25 -11.37
N GLY A 211 4.51 -6.04 -11.00
CA GLY A 211 3.58 -5.02 -10.55
C GLY A 211 2.67 -4.50 -11.66
N ILE A 212 3.16 -4.28 -12.89
CA ILE A 212 2.30 -3.95 -14.04
C ILE A 212 1.40 -5.15 -14.38
N ALA A 213 1.96 -6.36 -14.37
CA ALA A 213 1.22 -7.60 -14.63
C ALA A 213 0.05 -7.80 -13.66
N SER A 214 0.19 -7.33 -12.42
CA SER A 214 -0.92 -7.33 -11.46
C SER A 214 -1.86 -6.14 -11.61
N ALA A 215 -1.31 -4.94 -11.77
CA ALA A 215 -2.08 -3.71 -11.86
C ALA A 215 -1.36 -2.62 -12.66
N ARG A 216 -1.94 -2.22 -13.80
CA ARG A 216 -1.36 -1.22 -14.73
C ARG A 216 -1.05 0.13 -14.07
N THR A 217 -1.76 0.50 -13.02
CA THR A 217 -1.50 1.72 -12.22
C THR A 217 -0.12 1.77 -11.58
N THR A 218 0.56 0.63 -11.47
CA THR A 218 1.98 0.58 -11.07
C THR A 218 2.88 1.42 -11.99
N ILE A 219 2.44 1.73 -13.22
CA ILE A 219 3.18 2.60 -14.14
C ILE A 219 3.51 3.97 -13.56
N PHE A 220 2.65 4.55 -12.71
CA PHE A 220 2.93 5.83 -12.05
C PHE A 220 4.15 5.73 -11.13
N GLY A 221 4.23 4.65 -10.35
CA GLY A 221 5.38 4.36 -9.50
C GLY A 221 6.65 4.10 -10.29
N ILE A 222 6.54 3.37 -11.41
CA ILE A 222 7.66 3.08 -12.32
C ILE A 222 8.21 4.38 -12.91
N THR A 223 7.35 5.22 -13.47
CA THR A 223 7.77 6.49 -14.08
C THR A 223 8.44 7.40 -13.06
N LEU A 224 7.83 7.58 -11.88
CA LEU A 224 8.39 8.47 -10.85
C LEU A 224 9.71 7.92 -10.28
N SER A 225 9.79 6.62 -10.04
CA SER A 225 11.02 5.97 -9.56
C SER A 225 12.14 6.01 -10.62
N LEU A 226 11.84 5.85 -11.90
CA LEU A 226 12.79 6.01 -13.00
C LEU A 226 13.33 7.44 -13.07
N ILE A 227 12.47 8.45 -12.99
CA ILE A 227 12.91 9.86 -13.01
C ILE A 227 13.91 10.13 -11.88
N ILE A 228 13.64 9.62 -10.67
CA ILE A 228 14.54 9.77 -9.52
C ILE A 228 15.87 9.03 -9.75
N LEU A 229 15.82 7.77 -10.19
CA LEU A 229 17.03 6.97 -10.45
C LEU A 229 17.92 7.56 -11.55
N LEU A 230 17.31 8.04 -12.63
CA LEU A 230 18.04 8.61 -13.78
C LEU A 230 18.66 9.97 -13.45
N LYS A 231 17.94 10.82 -12.70
CA LYS A 231 18.43 12.14 -12.30
C LYS A 231 19.67 12.03 -11.41
N ASP A 232 19.62 11.14 -10.43
CA ASP A 232 20.66 11.09 -9.40
C ASP A 232 21.83 10.14 -9.75
N TYR A 233 21.68 9.26 -10.76
CA TYR A 233 22.64 8.15 -10.96
C TYR A 233 22.93 7.79 -12.43
N LYS A 234 23.83 8.57 -13.05
CA LYS A 234 24.39 8.31 -14.39
C LYS A 234 25.24 7.02 -14.52
N SER A 235 25.48 6.21 -13.48
CA SER A 235 26.10 4.89 -13.65
C SER A 235 25.07 3.75 -13.61
N SER A 236 23.88 4.01 -13.05
CA SER A 236 22.78 3.05 -12.96
C SER A 236 22.14 2.75 -14.31
N TYR A 237 22.29 3.63 -15.30
CA TYR A 237 21.79 3.38 -16.67
C TYR A 237 22.34 2.07 -17.23
N ARG A 238 23.64 1.78 -17.04
CA ARG A 238 24.25 0.55 -17.58
C ARG A 238 23.62 -0.69 -16.97
N TYR A 239 23.37 -0.68 -15.67
CA TYR A 239 22.77 -1.80 -14.97
C TYR A 239 21.28 -1.94 -15.27
N LEU A 240 20.52 -0.84 -15.25
CA LEU A 240 19.11 -0.84 -15.61
C LEU A 240 18.91 -1.31 -17.06
N LEU A 241 19.71 -0.78 -17.99
CA LEU A 241 19.62 -1.10 -19.40
C LEU A 241 20.07 -2.54 -19.67
N ALA A 242 21.11 -3.04 -19.00
CA ALA A 242 21.50 -4.45 -19.08
C ALA A 242 20.38 -5.39 -18.58
N VAL A 243 19.79 -5.09 -17.43
CA VAL A 243 18.70 -5.92 -16.89
C VAL A 243 17.46 -5.83 -17.78
N LEU A 244 17.10 -4.65 -18.28
CA LEU A 244 15.99 -4.49 -19.22
C LEU A 244 16.20 -5.25 -20.53
N ILE A 245 17.42 -5.24 -21.10
CA ILE A 245 17.74 -6.01 -22.31
C ILE A 245 17.58 -7.51 -22.05
N ILE A 246 18.21 -8.03 -20.98
CA ILE A 246 18.11 -9.45 -20.61
C ILE A 246 16.63 -9.84 -20.47
N LEU A 247 15.84 -8.95 -19.89
CA LEU A 247 14.45 -9.20 -19.63
C LEU A 247 13.56 -9.11 -20.88
N LEU A 248 13.83 -8.17 -21.78
CA LEU A 248 13.13 -8.10 -23.07
C LEU A 248 13.42 -9.36 -23.91
N ILE A 249 14.65 -9.87 -23.87
CA ILE A 249 15.02 -11.13 -24.52
C ILE A 249 14.26 -12.29 -23.88
N SER A 250 14.24 -12.37 -22.54
CA SER A 250 13.55 -13.47 -21.84
C SER A 250 12.04 -13.43 -22.01
N LEU A 251 11.42 -12.24 -21.99
CA LEU A 251 9.98 -12.09 -22.24
C LEU A 251 9.61 -12.40 -23.69
N ASN A 252 10.42 -12.03 -24.68
CA ASN A 252 10.17 -12.40 -26.07
C ASN A 252 10.19 -13.93 -26.24
N PHE A 253 11.18 -14.61 -25.68
CA PHE A 253 11.24 -16.07 -25.73
C PHE A 253 10.04 -16.72 -25.01
N ALA A 254 9.67 -16.18 -23.84
CA ALA A 254 8.56 -16.70 -23.04
C ALA A 254 7.18 -16.45 -23.71
N TYR A 255 7.02 -15.35 -24.45
CA TYR A 255 5.80 -15.00 -25.17
C TYR A 255 5.39 -16.09 -26.18
N PHE A 256 6.36 -16.63 -26.93
CA PHE A 256 6.08 -17.65 -27.95
C PHE A 256 5.97 -19.07 -27.40
N THR A 257 6.19 -19.29 -26.09
CA THR A 257 6.25 -20.63 -25.50
C THR A 257 5.13 -20.95 -24.53
N ASN A 258 4.41 -19.95 -23.99
CA ASN A 258 3.37 -20.18 -22.98
C ASN A 258 2.21 -19.18 -23.11
N GLU A 259 0.99 -19.68 -23.34
CA GLU A 259 -0.23 -18.88 -23.47
C GLU A 259 -0.52 -18.01 -22.24
N ARG A 260 -0.28 -18.51 -21.02
CA ARG A 260 -0.49 -17.71 -19.79
C ARG A 260 0.48 -16.53 -19.72
N ILE A 261 1.72 -16.71 -20.18
CA ILE A 261 2.70 -15.62 -20.24
C ILE A 261 2.31 -14.61 -21.31
N GLN A 262 1.83 -15.07 -22.47
CA GLN A 262 1.26 -14.21 -23.50
C GLN A 262 0.12 -13.35 -22.95
N THR A 263 -0.85 -13.94 -22.24
CA THR A 263 -1.97 -13.19 -21.64
C THR A 263 -1.50 -12.11 -20.66
N ILE A 264 -0.52 -12.41 -19.79
CA ILE A 264 0.03 -11.39 -18.89
C ILE A 264 0.73 -10.27 -19.65
N ILE A 265 1.52 -10.60 -20.68
CA ILE A 265 2.24 -9.61 -21.48
C ILE A 265 1.25 -8.72 -22.23
N ASP A 266 0.23 -9.30 -22.84
CA ASP A 266 -0.83 -8.58 -23.55
C ASP A 266 -1.61 -7.70 -22.57
N PHE A 267 -2.01 -8.21 -21.40
CA PHE A 267 -2.62 -7.39 -20.36
C PHE A 267 -1.70 -6.24 -19.92
N SER A 268 -0.41 -6.51 -19.77
CA SER A 268 0.57 -5.56 -19.23
C SER A 268 0.90 -4.43 -20.21
N PHE A 269 1.04 -4.73 -21.50
CA PHE A 269 1.64 -3.80 -22.48
C PHE A 269 0.72 -3.42 -23.64
N SER A 270 -0.42 -4.09 -23.87
CA SER A 270 -1.35 -3.75 -24.97
C SER A 270 -1.74 -2.29 -24.99
N PHE A 271 -1.90 -1.64 -23.83
CA PHE A 271 -2.28 -0.23 -23.75
C PHE A 271 -1.26 0.73 -24.38
N ILE A 272 0.00 0.31 -24.56
CA ILE A 272 1.05 1.11 -25.21
C ILE A 272 0.92 1.04 -26.73
N PHE A 273 0.54 -0.13 -27.26
CA PHE A 273 0.55 -0.42 -28.69
C PHE A 273 -0.82 -0.26 -29.35
N ASP A 274 -1.90 -0.61 -28.65
CA ASP A 274 -3.28 -0.49 -29.11
C ASP A 274 -4.19 -0.05 -27.97
N PHE A 275 -4.11 1.23 -27.61
CA PHE A 275 -4.91 1.78 -26.52
C PHE A 275 -6.42 1.62 -26.76
N LYS A 276 -6.89 1.90 -27.99
CA LYS A 276 -8.32 1.95 -28.33
C LYS A 276 -9.04 0.62 -28.13
N ASN A 277 -8.39 -0.49 -28.47
CA ASN A 277 -8.98 -1.83 -28.31
C ASN A 277 -8.54 -2.51 -27.00
N SER A 278 -7.71 -1.85 -26.18
CA SER A 278 -7.28 -2.41 -24.91
C SER A 278 -8.31 -2.17 -23.81
N GLN A 279 -8.38 -3.10 -22.84
CA GLN A 279 -9.12 -2.91 -21.58
C GLN A 279 -8.74 -1.62 -20.82
N ALA A 280 -7.60 -0.99 -21.14
CA ALA A 280 -7.19 0.27 -20.51
C ALA A 280 -8.03 1.46 -20.97
N SER A 281 -8.54 1.45 -22.21
CA SER A 281 -9.46 2.47 -22.72
C SER A 281 -10.78 2.44 -21.96
N ASP A 282 -11.35 1.26 -21.76
CA ASP A 282 -12.60 1.08 -21.00
C ASP A 282 -12.46 1.63 -19.58
N SER A 283 -11.41 1.20 -18.86
CA SER A 283 -11.12 1.68 -17.51
C SER A 283 -10.91 3.21 -17.45
N ALA A 284 -10.33 3.81 -18.48
CA ALA A 284 -10.12 5.26 -18.54
C ALA A 284 -11.43 6.01 -18.81
N SER A 285 -12.28 5.48 -19.69
CA SER A 285 -13.59 6.05 -20.00
C SER A 285 -14.54 6.01 -18.81
N GLU A 286 -14.56 4.89 -18.08
CA GLU A 286 -15.30 4.75 -16.83
C GLU A 286 -14.81 5.77 -15.79
N LEU A 287 -13.49 5.92 -15.63
CA LEU A 287 -12.92 6.90 -14.69
C LEU A 287 -13.37 8.33 -15.01
N VAL A 288 -13.39 8.73 -16.30
CA VAL A 288 -13.89 10.04 -16.72
C VAL A 288 -15.37 10.21 -16.39
N SER A 289 -16.18 9.17 -16.62
CA SER A 289 -17.61 9.21 -16.26
C SER A 289 -17.84 9.39 -14.77
N MET A 290 -17.02 8.75 -13.92
CA MET A 290 -17.09 8.86 -12.46
C MET A 290 -16.70 10.25 -11.96
N TRP A 291 -15.76 10.94 -12.63
CA TRP A 291 -15.41 12.32 -12.29
C TRP A 291 -16.54 13.33 -12.52
N ASN A 292 -17.50 13.00 -13.39
CA ASN A 292 -18.68 13.84 -13.60
C ASN A 292 -19.71 13.71 -12.46
N ILE A 293 -19.58 12.73 -11.57
CA ILE A 293 -20.49 12.51 -10.46
C ILE A 293 -19.98 13.27 -9.23
N LEU A 294 -20.38 14.54 -9.14
CA LEU A 294 -20.03 15.43 -8.03
C LEU A 294 -21.23 15.66 -7.09
N PRO A 295 -20.98 15.98 -5.80
CA PRO A 295 -22.07 16.31 -4.88
C PRO A 295 -22.86 17.53 -5.33
N SER A 296 -24.20 17.41 -5.37
CA SER A 296 -25.11 18.48 -5.74
C SER A 296 -25.51 19.39 -4.56
N LYS A 297 -25.42 18.89 -3.32
CA LYS A 297 -25.77 19.62 -2.10
C LYS A 297 -24.52 20.15 -1.40
N VAL A 298 -24.61 21.38 -0.88
CA VAL A 298 -23.54 22.00 -0.08
C VAL A 298 -23.29 21.22 1.22
N SER A 299 -24.33 20.61 1.81
CA SER A 299 -24.20 19.77 3.01
C SER A 299 -23.28 18.57 2.76
N THR A 300 -23.42 17.91 1.62
CA THR A 300 -22.57 16.78 1.21
C THR A 300 -21.11 17.22 1.02
N TRP A 301 -20.88 18.42 0.48
CA TRP A 301 -19.52 18.96 0.37
C TRP A 301 -18.88 19.20 1.73
N LEU A 302 -19.63 19.68 2.72
CA LEU A 302 -19.07 20.03 4.03
C LEU A 302 -18.87 18.80 4.92
N VAL A 303 -19.91 17.97 5.06
CA VAL A 303 -19.96 16.89 6.07
C VAL A 303 -20.11 15.51 5.43
N GLY A 304 -20.42 15.41 4.14
CA GLY A 304 -20.67 14.15 3.44
C GLY A 304 -22.11 13.67 3.57
N ASP A 305 -22.43 12.59 2.85
CA ASP A 305 -23.68 11.83 2.93
C ASP A 305 -23.58 10.67 3.96
N ASN A 306 -22.40 10.43 4.55
CA ASN A 306 -22.10 9.31 5.46
C ASN A 306 -22.26 7.91 4.83
N PHE A 307 -22.12 7.81 3.50
CA PHE A 307 -22.11 6.56 2.77
C PHE A 307 -20.80 6.35 2.02
N PHE A 308 -20.26 5.15 2.17
CA PHE A 308 -19.07 4.67 1.49
C PHE A 308 -19.37 3.46 0.60
N ILE A 309 -20.41 2.70 0.95
CA ILE A 309 -21.02 1.67 0.12
C ILE A 309 -22.52 1.95 -0.07
N ASP A 310 -23.09 1.36 -1.12
CA ASP A 310 -24.54 1.33 -1.32
C ASP A 310 -25.19 0.15 -0.58
N GLN A 311 -26.52 0.14 -0.49
CA GLN A 311 -27.30 -0.92 0.17
C GLN A 311 -27.04 -2.32 -0.41
N ASN A 312 -26.66 -2.38 -1.69
CA ASN A 312 -26.32 -3.61 -2.40
C ASN A 312 -24.86 -4.06 -2.19
N GLY A 313 -24.07 -3.36 -1.35
CA GLY A 313 -22.67 -3.70 -1.07
C GLY A 313 -21.65 -3.17 -2.09
N TYR A 314 -22.10 -2.54 -3.18
CA TYR A 314 -21.25 -1.89 -4.18
C TYR A 314 -20.79 -0.50 -3.74
N TYR A 315 -19.91 0.14 -4.52
CA TYR A 315 -19.48 1.51 -4.24
C TYR A 315 -20.65 2.48 -4.31
N TYR A 316 -20.73 3.37 -3.30
CA TYR A 316 -21.77 4.40 -3.25
C TYR A 316 -21.73 5.26 -4.53
N LYS A 317 -22.89 5.37 -5.19
CA LYS A 317 -23.07 6.05 -6.50
C LYS A 317 -22.25 5.47 -7.66
N GLY A 318 -21.70 4.26 -7.52
CA GLY A 318 -20.86 3.63 -8.55
C GLY A 318 -19.52 4.34 -8.76
N ILE A 319 -19.04 5.09 -7.76
CA ILE A 319 -17.83 5.91 -7.89
C ILE A 319 -16.65 5.18 -7.23
N ASP A 320 -15.60 4.91 -8.01
CA ASP A 320 -14.36 4.37 -7.46
C ASP A 320 -13.30 5.46 -7.16
N VAL A 321 -13.47 6.69 -7.65
CA VAL A 321 -12.53 7.80 -7.43
C VAL A 321 -12.33 8.10 -5.93
N GLY A 322 -11.07 8.05 -5.46
CA GLY A 322 -10.74 8.15 -4.04
C GLY A 322 -11.19 9.46 -3.39
N TYR A 323 -10.95 10.60 -4.04
CA TYR A 323 -11.34 11.91 -3.51
C TYR A 323 -12.84 12.06 -3.30
N THR A 324 -13.62 11.73 -4.32
CA THR A 324 -15.08 11.87 -4.27
C THR A 324 -15.69 10.87 -3.30
N ARG A 325 -15.15 9.64 -3.19
CA ARG A 325 -15.57 8.68 -2.16
C ARG A 325 -15.39 9.20 -0.75
N ILE A 326 -14.26 9.85 -0.47
CA ILE A 326 -14.03 10.46 0.86
C ILE A 326 -15.00 11.63 1.09
N ILE A 327 -15.25 12.45 0.06
CA ILE A 327 -16.19 13.57 0.15
C ILE A 327 -17.63 13.06 0.40
N PHE A 328 -18.06 12.01 -0.29
CA PHE A 328 -19.39 11.42 -0.03
C PHE A 328 -19.48 10.75 1.34
N ALA A 329 -18.40 10.18 1.87
CA ALA A 329 -18.42 9.65 3.23
C ALA A 329 -18.44 10.77 4.28
N ASN A 330 -17.42 11.62 4.32
CA ASN A 330 -17.17 12.55 5.44
C ASN A 330 -16.97 14.02 5.01
N GLY A 331 -17.31 14.35 3.76
CA GLY A 331 -17.17 15.70 3.23
C GLY A 331 -15.72 16.14 3.06
N MET A 332 -15.54 17.42 2.78
CA MET A 332 -14.23 18.05 2.61
C MET A 332 -13.42 18.05 3.90
N LEU A 333 -14.08 18.13 5.06
CA LEU A 333 -13.42 18.00 6.37
C LEU A 333 -12.82 16.61 6.55
N GLY A 334 -13.53 15.56 6.14
CA GLY A 334 -13.02 14.20 6.08
C GLY A 334 -11.80 14.07 5.16
N LEU A 335 -11.83 14.70 3.98
CA LEU A 335 -10.71 14.70 3.05
C LEU A 335 -9.48 15.42 3.61
N ILE A 336 -9.67 16.59 4.22
CA ILE A 336 -8.59 17.38 4.82
C ILE A 336 -7.91 16.56 5.93
N THR A 337 -8.69 15.95 6.81
CA THR A 337 -8.13 15.13 7.90
C THR A 337 -7.43 13.87 7.39
N PHE A 338 -8.00 13.18 6.39
CA PHE A 338 -7.38 12.04 5.73
C PHE A 338 -6.01 12.38 5.12
N LEU A 339 -5.92 13.47 4.35
CA LEU A 339 -4.66 13.93 3.76
C LEU A 339 -3.68 14.41 4.83
N SER A 340 -4.17 15.15 5.83
CA SER A 340 -3.36 15.66 6.94
C SER A 340 -2.70 14.53 7.72
N MET A 341 -3.40 13.41 7.95
CA MET A 341 -2.83 12.23 8.61
C MET A 341 -1.62 11.67 7.85
N GLN A 342 -1.75 11.47 6.53
CA GLN A 342 -0.67 10.91 5.71
C GLN A 342 0.52 11.87 5.58
N VAL A 343 0.24 13.15 5.35
CA VAL A 343 1.27 14.21 5.29
C VAL A 343 2.00 14.32 6.62
N TYR A 344 1.26 14.31 7.73
CA TYR A 344 1.81 14.39 9.07
C TYR A 344 2.80 13.24 9.36
N LEU A 345 2.41 12.01 9.04
CA LEU A 345 3.27 10.85 9.22
C LEU A 345 4.52 10.96 8.36
N LEU A 346 4.39 11.29 7.06
CA LEU A 346 5.51 11.46 6.14
C LEU A 346 6.49 12.52 6.63
N TYR A 347 6.00 13.69 7.01
CA TYR A 347 6.80 14.82 7.50
C TYR A 347 7.63 14.45 8.74
N ASN A 348 7.11 13.57 9.59
CA ASN A 348 7.77 13.19 10.84
C ASN A 348 8.71 11.99 10.73
N ILE A 349 8.82 11.37 9.56
CA ILE A 349 9.89 10.41 9.28
C ILE A 349 11.19 11.21 9.15
N LYS A 350 12.17 10.91 10.02
CA LYS A 350 13.52 11.48 9.89
C LYS A 350 14.26 10.79 8.75
N PHE A 351 13.83 11.01 7.51
CA PHE A 351 14.69 10.82 6.34
C PHE A 351 15.78 11.87 6.47
N LYS A 352 16.96 11.49 6.98
CA LYS A 352 18.03 12.47 7.22
C LYS A 352 18.37 13.30 5.98
N ARG A 353 18.03 12.87 4.74
CA ARG A 353 18.32 13.61 3.49
C ARG A 353 17.30 13.31 2.39
N LEU A 354 16.86 14.38 1.70
CA LEU A 354 15.97 14.51 0.51
C LEU A 354 14.49 14.85 0.76
N VAL A 355 14.22 16.16 0.79
CA VAL A 355 12.88 16.76 0.61
C VAL A 355 12.18 16.26 -0.66
N LEU A 356 12.96 16.03 -1.74
CA LEU A 356 12.49 15.45 -3.00
C LEU A 356 11.77 14.10 -2.81
N SER A 357 12.19 13.31 -1.82
CA SER A 357 11.61 12.01 -1.52
C SER A 357 10.22 12.12 -0.88
N LEU A 358 10.06 13.09 0.02
CA LEU A 358 8.78 13.38 0.65
C LEU A 358 7.78 13.93 -0.38
N ILE A 359 8.27 14.78 -1.30
CA ILE A 359 7.45 15.29 -2.41
C ILE A 359 7.04 14.14 -3.34
N ALA A 360 7.96 13.25 -3.70
CA ALA A 360 7.64 12.11 -4.57
C ALA A 360 6.58 11.18 -3.94
N LEU A 361 6.72 10.86 -2.65
CA LEU A 361 5.74 10.06 -1.93
C LEU A 361 4.39 10.78 -1.78
N LEU A 362 4.40 12.10 -1.60
CA LEU A 362 3.18 12.91 -1.59
C LEU A 362 2.48 12.89 -2.96
N LEU A 363 3.23 13.02 -4.05
CA LEU A 363 2.67 12.92 -5.40
C LEU A 363 2.01 11.55 -5.63
N VAL A 364 2.61 10.46 -5.13
CA VAL A 364 1.99 9.12 -5.19
C VAL A 364 0.64 9.11 -4.45
N ILE A 365 0.56 9.68 -3.25
CA ILE A 365 -0.72 9.78 -2.50
C ILE A 365 -1.76 10.52 -3.35
N LEU A 366 -1.39 11.66 -3.91
CA LEU A 366 -2.34 12.49 -4.67
C LEU A 366 -2.80 11.78 -5.95
N PHE A 367 -1.87 11.29 -6.77
CA PHE A 367 -2.18 10.62 -8.03
C PHE A 367 -2.98 9.32 -7.85
N LEU A 368 -2.68 8.53 -6.83
CA LEU A 368 -3.46 7.31 -6.61
C LEU A 368 -4.90 7.64 -6.19
N ASN A 369 -5.11 8.67 -5.36
CA ASN A 369 -6.46 9.11 -4.97
C ASN A 369 -7.29 9.70 -6.13
N PHE A 370 -6.65 10.11 -7.24
CA PHE A 370 -7.36 10.45 -8.47
C PHE A 370 -8.06 9.25 -9.13
N LYS A 371 -7.53 8.04 -8.93
CA LYS A 371 -8.11 6.82 -9.49
C LYS A 371 -8.98 6.07 -8.49
N GLY A 372 -8.48 5.85 -7.29
CA GLY A 372 -9.09 4.98 -6.29
C GLY A 372 -8.72 5.40 -4.89
N LEU A 373 -9.47 4.97 -3.87
CA LEU A 373 -9.13 5.28 -2.47
C LEU A 373 -7.74 4.72 -2.11
N ALA A 374 -6.73 5.59 -1.99
CA ALA A 374 -5.37 5.19 -1.68
C ALA A 374 -4.97 5.62 -0.26
N ASN A 375 -5.13 4.70 0.69
CA ASN A 375 -4.70 4.87 2.08
C ASN A 375 -3.29 4.31 2.28
N LEU A 376 -2.28 5.17 2.26
CA LEU A 376 -0.87 4.79 2.46
C LEU A 376 -0.44 4.80 3.94
N THR A 377 -1.35 5.15 4.86
CA THR A 377 -1.07 5.33 6.29
C THR A 377 -0.33 4.13 6.90
N PHE A 378 -0.78 2.91 6.62
CA PHE A 378 -0.19 1.70 7.18
C PHE A 378 1.24 1.42 6.70
N LEU A 379 1.57 1.77 5.45
CA LEU A 379 2.94 1.65 4.93
C LEU A 379 3.85 2.72 5.53
N ILE A 380 3.36 3.96 5.60
CA ILE A 380 4.12 5.10 6.14
C ILE A 380 4.41 4.90 7.63
N LEU A 381 3.44 4.32 8.38
CA LEU A 381 3.56 4.05 9.81
C LEU A 381 4.78 3.19 10.16
N ILE A 382 5.20 2.24 9.29
CA ILE A 382 6.39 1.39 9.52
C ILE A 382 7.64 2.27 9.71
N PHE A 383 7.86 3.20 8.78
CA PHE A 383 9.02 4.07 8.79
C PHE A 383 8.92 5.17 9.83
N PHE A 384 7.70 5.68 10.08
CA PHE A 384 7.44 6.62 11.15
C PHE A 384 7.79 6.00 12.52
N MET A 385 7.32 4.78 12.80
CA MET A 385 7.58 4.06 14.05
C MET A 385 9.06 3.80 14.27
N TYR A 386 9.74 3.26 13.26
CA TYR A 386 11.19 3.07 13.32
C TYR A 386 11.89 4.39 13.63
N SER A 387 11.56 5.46 12.89
CA SER A 387 12.16 6.78 13.11
C SER A 387 11.91 7.34 14.51
N ARG A 388 10.76 7.06 15.14
CA ARG A 388 10.48 7.52 16.50
C ARG A 388 11.32 6.73 17.50
N LEU A 389 11.21 5.40 17.46
CA LEU A 389 11.86 4.48 18.38
C LEU A 389 13.38 4.52 18.36
N THR A 390 14.00 4.82 17.21
CA THR A 390 15.47 4.96 17.11
C THR A 390 15.97 6.39 17.26
N SER A 391 15.08 7.40 17.23
CA SER A 391 15.50 8.80 17.43
C SER A 391 15.38 9.28 18.86
N THR A 392 14.61 8.54 19.67
CA THR A 392 14.81 8.44 21.11
C THR A 392 15.88 7.37 21.31
N ASP A 393 17.17 7.73 21.18
CA ASP A 393 18.17 6.88 21.82
C ASP A 393 17.74 6.75 23.28
N TYR A 394 17.51 5.49 23.65
CA TYR A 394 17.54 5.00 25.00
C TYR A 394 18.55 5.81 25.80
N GLY A 395 18.07 6.58 26.79
CA GLY A 395 18.93 6.93 27.90
C GLY A 395 19.47 5.63 28.46
N ASP A 396 20.79 5.45 28.38
CA ASP A 396 21.60 4.47 29.11
C ASP A 396 20.83 3.28 29.71
N VAL A 397 20.57 2.24 28.92
CA VAL A 397 20.27 0.90 29.47
C VAL A 397 21.58 0.11 29.67
N SER A 398 22.71 0.81 29.79
CA SER A 398 23.93 0.32 30.46
C SER A 398 23.90 0.57 31.98
N LYS A 399 22.79 1.07 32.52
CA LYS A 399 22.54 1.21 33.96
C LYS A 399 21.11 0.80 34.33
N LEU A 400 20.82 -0.49 34.22
CA LEU A 400 19.84 -1.29 34.99
C LEU A 400 20.05 -2.75 34.56
#